data_AF-A0A9W9YGK0-F1
#
_entry.id   AF-A0A9W9YGK0-F1
#
_cell.length_a   1.000
_cell.length_b   1.000
_cell.length_c   1.000
_cell.angle_alpha   90.00
_cell.angle_beta   90.00
_cell.angle_gamma   90.00
#
_symmetry.space_group_name_H-M   'P 1'
#
loop_
_entity.id
_entity.type
_entity.pdbx_description
1 polymer ?
#
loop_
_entity_poly.entity_id
_entity_poly.type
_entity_poly.pdbx_seq_one_letter_code
_entity_poly.pdbx_strand_id
1 'polypeptide(L)'
;MAEDAKNQQCAAKGRFTRKLAELTKSIDEDKGPEVVRRSYDALNEAWRNVEAKHDVYTTFLEDSEVEESEEWIAQLQQLFSEAMERQIQYINAKTTMEMVTKQEELVKSDVQKTRRMIDHAFIKRNTTEAVFRALLDDATRLLDVCDVDKSVIPALGKIQRALEASLVDCKVANDKYFEFQSREEATAEVGWILVVQKWYSQVADEIESIIAKKIEPETCGKNLETKMSNLRLEKIKMPKFDGELREYPRFRKDFEVQVMPSLNSSTAPYTLRSCLGKEPLAVVKGVDDDIKEIWTKKEENKRFIEFVEIVDNGYRDLLRLGLEKEITTTSSVSIIEKKLPADIRRDWAKLVSSDTSSVDKKDKFPSLLKFLLNQKTAIEYDSADL
;
A
#
# COMPACT_ATOMS: atom_id res chain seq x y z
N MET A 1 60.79 -42.66 24.22
CA MET A 1 59.67 -41.75 24.52
C MET A 1 59.57 -40.64 23.49
N ALA A 2 60.65 -39.88 23.23
CA ALA A 2 60.69 -38.89 22.16
C ALA A 2 60.35 -39.45 20.75
N GLU A 3 60.93 -40.59 20.37
CA GLU A 3 60.65 -41.23 19.07
C GLU A 3 59.18 -41.66 18.90
N ASP A 4 58.53 -42.09 19.98
CA ASP A 4 57.10 -42.45 19.94
C ASP A 4 56.22 -41.20 19.77
N ALA A 5 56.55 -40.10 20.46
CA ALA A 5 55.87 -38.81 20.31
C ALA A 5 56.00 -38.26 18.87
N LYS A 6 57.21 -38.36 18.27
CA LYS A 6 57.46 -37.99 16.86
C LYS A 6 56.63 -38.81 15.89
N ASN A 7 56.54 -40.13 16.10
CA ASN A 7 55.72 -41.01 15.27
C ASN A 7 54.22 -40.67 15.38
N GLN A 8 53.74 -40.34 16.57
CA GLN A 8 52.37 -39.89 16.78
C GLN A 8 52.07 -38.55 16.07
N GLN A 9 53.00 -37.59 16.12
CA GLN A 9 52.91 -36.30 15.41
C GLN A 9 52.83 -36.52 13.88
N CYS A 10 53.70 -37.36 13.31
CA CYS A 10 53.67 -37.71 11.88
C CYS A 10 52.36 -38.39 11.47
N ALA A 11 51.84 -39.30 12.30
CA ALA A 11 50.56 -39.96 12.05
C ALA A 11 49.37 -38.96 12.10
N ALA A 12 49.41 -37.99 13.02
CA ALA A 12 48.44 -36.90 13.09
C ALA A 12 48.49 -36.03 11.83
N LYS A 13 49.69 -35.63 11.37
CA LYS A 13 49.87 -34.90 10.10
C LYS A 13 49.25 -35.63 8.93
N GLY A 14 49.49 -36.94 8.79
CA GLY A 14 48.92 -37.74 7.71
C GLY A 14 47.38 -37.84 7.76
N ARG A 15 46.76 -37.74 8.94
CA ARG A 15 45.30 -37.63 9.07
C ARG A 15 44.82 -36.24 8.64
N PHE A 16 45.47 -35.18 9.11
CA PHE A 16 45.18 -33.81 8.72
C PHE A 16 45.23 -33.62 7.20
N THR A 17 46.31 -34.05 6.53
CA THR A 17 46.47 -33.90 5.08
C THR A 17 45.39 -34.65 4.30
N ARG A 18 44.97 -35.83 4.76
CA ARG A 18 43.85 -36.56 4.13
C ARG A 18 42.52 -35.83 4.28
N LYS A 19 42.24 -35.28 5.46
CA LYS A 19 41.02 -34.48 5.71
C LYS A 19 41.02 -33.17 4.94
N LEU A 20 42.19 -32.54 4.79
CA LEU A 20 42.36 -31.35 3.96
C LEU A 20 42.01 -31.65 2.50
N ALA A 21 42.53 -32.75 1.95
CA ALA A 21 42.21 -33.18 0.59
C ALA A 21 40.71 -33.51 0.41
N GLU A 22 40.09 -34.12 1.42
CA GLU A 22 38.64 -34.43 1.42
C GLU A 22 37.79 -33.16 1.40
N LEU A 23 38.14 -32.14 2.21
CA LEU A 23 37.47 -30.85 2.21
C LEU A 23 37.62 -30.15 0.85
N THR A 24 38.85 -30.02 0.35
CA THR A 24 39.11 -29.38 -0.96
C THR A 24 38.29 -30.06 -2.06
N LYS A 25 38.31 -31.40 -2.11
CA LYS A 25 37.51 -32.16 -3.06
C LYS A 25 36.00 -31.91 -2.91
N SER A 26 35.50 -31.78 -1.68
CA SER A 26 34.07 -31.51 -1.45
C SER A 26 33.62 -30.13 -1.93
N ILE A 27 34.53 -29.15 -1.88
CA ILE A 27 34.33 -27.79 -2.43
C ILE A 27 34.39 -27.83 -3.96
N ASP A 28 35.42 -28.46 -4.52
CA ASP A 28 35.63 -28.54 -5.98
C ASP A 28 34.53 -29.30 -6.71
N GLU A 29 34.02 -30.39 -6.09
CA GLU A 29 32.90 -31.17 -6.63
C GLU A 29 31.52 -30.57 -6.29
N ASP A 30 31.49 -29.39 -5.67
CA ASP A 30 30.26 -28.67 -5.32
C ASP A 30 29.21 -29.51 -4.56
N LYS A 31 29.65 -30.27 -3.55
CA LYS A 31 28.78 -31.24 -2.85
C LYS A 31 27.70 -30.62 -1.97
N GLY A 32 27.66 -29.30 -1.88
CA GLY A 32 26.69 -28.53 -1.10
C GLY A 32 27.21 -28.12 0.28
N PRO A 33 26.60 -27.07 0.87
CA PRO A 33 27.09 -26.41 2.08
C PRO A 33 27.11 -27.33 3.31
N GLU A 34 26.15 -28.23 3.45
CA GLU A 34 26.10 -29.18 4.58
C GLU A 34 27.22 -30.21 4.52
N VAL A 35 27.55 -30.72 3.33
CA VAL A 35 28.64 -31.69 3.15
C VAL A 35 29.99 -31.01 3.41
N VAL A 36 30.19 -29.80 2.87
CA VAL A 36 31.41 -29.01 3.08
C VAL A 36 31.59 -28.64 4.56
N ARG A 37 30.52 -28.29 5.28
CA ARG A 37 30.57 -28.02 6.73
C ARG A 37 31.04 -29.24 7.52
N ARG A 38 30.47 -30.42 7.25
CA ARG A 38 30.90 -31.68 7.91
C ARG A 38 32.34 -32.04 7.58
N SER A 39 32.78 -31.87 6.34
CA SER A 39 34.18 -32.10 5.94
C SER A 39 35.13 -31.16 6.69
N TYR A 40 34.75 -29.90 6.89
CA TYR A 40 35.53 -28.93 7.63
C TYR A 40 35.59 -29.25 9.13
N ASP A 41 34.48 -29.67 9.74
CA ASP A 41 34.46 -30.09 11.15
C ASP A 41 35.45 -31.26 11.39
N ALA A 42 35.49 -32.23 10.46
CA ALA A 42 36.44 -33.34 10.51
C ALA A 42 37.90 -32.88 10.30
N LEU A 43 38.15 -31.85 9.49
CA LEU A 43 39.46 -31.23 9.34
C LEU A 43 39.89 -30.50 10.62
N ASN A 44 38.97 -29.76 11.24
CA ASN A 44 39.21 -29.02 12.48
C ASN A 44 39.55 -29.96 13.64
N GLU A 45 38.86 -31.10 13.74
CA GLU A 45 39.21 -32.15 14.70
C GLU A 45 40.62 -32.74 14.43
N ALA A 46 40.95 -32.98 13.15
CA ALA A 46 42.28 -33.45 12.78
C ALA A 46 43.38 -32.41 13.07
N TRP A 47 43.08 -31.12 12.91
CA TRP A 47 43.99 -30.01 13.26
C TRP A 47 44.29 -29.96 14.76
N ARG A 48 43.25 -29.96 15.60
CA ARG A 48 43.40 -30.00 17.07
C ARG A 48 44.23 -31.19 17.56
N ASN A 49 44.10 -32.34 16.89
CA ASN A 49 44.90 -33.51 17.19
C ASN A 49 46.38 -33.32 16.78
N VAL A 50 46.65 -32.67 15.65
CA VAL A 50 48.04 -32.33 15.25
C VAL A 50 48.68 -31.39 16.28
N GLU A 51 47.99 -30.33 16.68
CA GLU A 51 48.46 -29.38 17.72
C GLU A 51 48.77 -30.14 19.02
N ALA A 52 47.81 -30.90 19.54
CA ALA A 52 47.99 -31.63 20.80
C ALA A 52 49.15 -32.65 20.76
N LYS A 53 49.41 -33.28 19.60
CA LYS A 53 50.55 -34.22 19.45
C LYS A 53 51.87 -33.49 19.25
N HIS A 54 51.84 -32.32 18.60
CA HIS A 54 53.01 -31.46 18.46
C HIS A 54 53.46 -30.92 19.81
N ASP A 55 52.55 -30.39 20.62
CA ASP A 55 52.83 -29.89 21.97
C ASP A 55 53.56 -30.95 22.81
N VAL A 56 53.09 -32.20 22.76
CA VAL A 56 53.72 -33.32 23.48
C VAL A 56 55.12 -33.61 22.94
N TYR A 57 55.32 -33.60 21.62
CA TYR A 57 56.64 -33.83 21.01
C TYR A 57 57.64 -32.74 21.39
N THR A 58 57.21 -31.47 21.38
CA THR A 58 58.06 -30.31 21.70
C THR A 58 58.61 -30.36 23.13
N THR A 59 57.92 -31.00 24.09
CA THR A 59 58.44 -31.20 25.46
C THR A 59 59.70 -32.08 25.54
N PHE A 60 60.03 -32.82 24.48
CA PHE A 60 61.20 -33.70 24.41
C PHE A 60 62.36 -33.13 23.59
N LEU A 61 62.22 -31.92 23.05
CA LEU A 61 63.21 -31.28 22.16
C LEU A 61 64.14 -30.34 22.93
N GLU A 62 65.34 -30.16 22.40
CA GLU A 62 66.26 -29.08 22.81
C GLU A 62 65.89 -27.76 22.12
N ASP A 63 66.28 -26.60 22.69
CA ASP A 63 65.88 -25.27 22.20
C ASP A 63 66.13 -25.06 20.70
N SER A 64 67.24 -25.59 20.15
CA SER A 64 67.53 -25.51 18.71
C SER A 64 66.62 -26.39 17.85
N GLU A 65 66.17 -27.53 18.35
CA GLU A 65 65.27 -28.44 17.63
C GLU A 65 63.80 -27.96 17.69
N VAL A 66 63.45 -27.18 18.71
CA VAL A 66 62.13 -26.55 18.83
C VAL A 66 61.87 -25.57 17.69
N GLU A 67 62.85 -24.75 17.30
CA GLU A 67 62.69 -23.78 16.21
C GLU A 67 62.29 -24.46 14.89
N GLU A 68 62.96 -25.54 14.50
CA GLU A 68 62.60 -26.33 13.30
C GLU A 68 61.21 -26.96 13.41
N SER A 69 60.81 -27.35 14.63
CA SER A 69 59.49 -27.91 14.91
C SER A 69 58.37 -26.86 14.78
N GLU A 70 58.62 -25.63 15.24
CA GLU A 70 57.69 -24.50 15.16
C GLU A 70 57.46 -24.09 13.69
N GLU A 71 58.50 -24.09 12.86
CA GLU A 71 58.35 -23.86 11.42
C GLU A 71 57.44 -24.91 10.76
N TRP A 72 57.53 -26.18 11.20
CA TRP A 72 56.70 -27.26 10.68
C TRP A 72 55.22 -27.09 11.03
N ILE A 73 54.89 -26.69 12.26
CA ILE A 73 53.48 -26.48 12.65
C ILE A 73 52.92 -25.22 12.00
N ALA A 74 53.73 -24.17 11.84
CA ALA A 74 53.34 -22.94 11.15
C ALA A 74 52.93 -23.19 9.69
N GLN A 75 53.64 -24.05 8.96
CA GLN A 75 53.26 -24.44 7.60
C GLN A 75 51.89 -25.14 7.56
N LEU A 76 51.59 -26.00 8.54
CA LEU A 76 50.30 -26.69 8.58
C LEU A 76 49.16 -25.75 9.00
N GLN A 77 49.43 -24.82 9.93
CA GLN A 77 48.49 -23.77 10.33
C GLN A 77 48.12 -22.88 9.14
N GLN A 78 49.08 -22.57 8.26
CA GLN A 78 48.80 -21.84 7.03
C GLN A 78 47.82 -22.61 6.12
N LEU A 79 48.09 -23.90 5.87
CA LEU A 79 47.19 -24.74 5.07
C LEU A 79 45.78 -24.85 5.68
N PHE A 80 45.68 -24.94 7.01
CA PHE A 80 44.40 -24.94 7.71
C PHE A 80 43.64 -23.62 7.54
N SER A 81 44.36 -22.50 7.65
CA SER A 81 43.78 -21.15 7.50
C SER A 81 43.26 -20.92 6.08
N GLU A 82 44.04 -21.29 5.06
CA GLU A 82 43.61 -21.24 3.65
C GLU A 82 42.37 -22.10 3.39
N ALA A 83 42.30 -23.29 4.00
CA ALA A 83 41.15 -24.17 3.89
C ALA A 83 39.88 -23.62 4.56
N MET A 84 40.04 -22.97 5.72
CA MET A 84 38.96 -22.26 6.42
C MET A 84 38.41 -21.13 5.56
N GLU A 85 39.28 -20.28 4.99
CA GLU A 85 38.86 -19.19 4.13
C GLU A 85 38.08 -19.69 2.91
N ARG A 86 38.59 -20.74 2.23
CA ARG A 86 37.89 -21.35 1.08
C ARG A 86 36.51 -21.88 1.47
N GLN A 87 36.40 -22.55 2.61
CA GLN A 87 35.12 -23.08 3.09
C GLN A 87 34.13 -21.95 3.38
N ILE A 88 34.56 -20.88 4.06
CA ILE A 88 33.73 -19.70 4.34
C ILE A 88 33.27 -19.05 3.04
N GLN A 89 34.17 -18.83 2.10
CA GLN A 89 33.86 -18.25 0.79
C GLN A 89 32.82 -19.10 0.04
N TYR A 90 33.00 -20.42 0.01
CA TYR A 90 32.05 -21.34 -0.61
C TYR A 90 30.66 -21.25 0.02
N ILE A 91 30.56 -21.30 1.36
CA ILE A 91 29.29 -21.23 2.08
C ILE A 91 28.59 -19.89 1.83
N ASN A 92 29.34 -18.78 1.90
CA ASN A 92 28.79 -17.44 1.66
C ASN A 92 28.30 -17.29 0.21
N ALA A 93 29.06 -17.79 -0.76
CA ALA A 93 28.67 -17.77 -2.17
C ALA A 93 27.38 -18.56 -2.41
N LYS A 94 27.25 -19.76 -1.81
CA LYS A 94 26.03 -20.57 -1.92
C LYS A 94 24.82 -19.90 -1.25
N THR A 95 25.01 -19.36 -0.05
CA THR A 95 23.95 -18.65 0.67
C THR A 95 23.46 -17.44 -0.14
N THR A 96 24.40 -16.68 -0.71
CA THR A 96 24.07 -15.51 -1.53
C THR A 96 23.32 -15.91 -2.80
N MET A 97 23.76 -16.96 -3.49
CA MET A 97 23.10 -17.45 -4.69
C MET A 97 21.68 -17.96 -4.41
N GLU A 98 21.48 -18.71 -3.30
CA GLU A 98 20.13 -19.12 -2.89
C GLU A 98 19.20 -17.95 -2.58
N MET A 99 19.71 -16.89 -1.92
CA MET A 99 18.93 -15.68 -1.64
C MET A 99 18.55 -14.94 -2.93
N VAL A 100 19.49 -14.78 -3.86
CA VAL A 100 19.24 -14.14 -5.16
C VAL A 100 18.20 -14.93 -5.96
N THR A 101 18.34 -16.26 -6.05
CA THR A 101 17.37 -17.11 -6.76
C THR A 101 15.97 -16.99 -6.17
N LYS A 102 15.83 -17.05 -4.84
CA LYS A 102 14.53 -16.87 -4.18
C LYS A 102 13.93 -15.49 -4.45
N GLN A 103 14.76 -14.44 -4.43
CA GLN A 103 14.30 -13.08 -4.73
C GLN A 103 13.85 -12.93 -6.19
N GLU A 104 14.58 -13.50 -7.14
CA GLU A 104 14.19 -13.50 -8.55
C GLU A 104 12.88 -14.25 -8.79
N GLU A 105 12.66 -15.39 -8.12
CA GLU A 105 11.42 -16.14 -8.21
C GLU A 105 10.22 -15.36 -7.65
N LEU A 106 10.41 -14.66 -6.52
CA LEU A 106 9.39 -13.78 -5.94
C LEU A 106 9.03 -12.63 -6.89
N VAL A 107 10.04 -11.95 -7.45
CA VAL A 107 9.82 -10.86 -8.41
C VAL A 107 9.11 -11.38 -9.67
N LYS A 108 9.50 -12.55 -10.20
CA LYS A 108 8.81 -13.18 -11.35
C LYS A 108 7.36 -13.51 -11.02
N SER A 109 7.08 -14.04 -9.83
CA SER A 109 5.72 -14.32 -9.36
C SER A 109 4.87 -13.06 -9.26
N ASP A 110 5.40 -11.98 -8.69
CA ASP A 110 4.69 -10.71 -8.52
C ASP A 110 4.41 -10.02 -9.86
N VAL A 111 5.38 -10.04 -10.78
CA VAL A 111 5.19 -9.56 -12.16
C VAL A 111 4.11 -10.37 -12.87
N GLN A 112 4.11 -11.70 -12.73
CA GLN A 112 3.08 -12.55 -13.33
C GLN A 112 1.69 -12.28 -12.74
N LYS A 113 1.58 -12.08 -11.43
CA LYS A 113 0.33 -11.74 -10.75
C LYS A 113 -0.21 -10.39 -11.25
N THR A 114 0.66 -9.39 -11.33
CA THR A 114 0.33 -8.06 -11.84
C THR A 114 -0.17 -8.16 -13.28
N ARG A 115 0.52 -8.92 -14.14
CA ARG A 115 0.12 -9.11 -15.54
C ARG A 115 -1.29 -9.70 -15.65
N ARG A 116 -1.62 -10.71 -14.86
CA ARG A 116 -2.98 -11.30 -14.83
C ARG A 116 -4.04 -10.29 -14.41
N MET A 117 -3.73 -9.40 -13.47
CA MET A 117 -4.66 -8.33 -13.05
C MET A 117 -4.92 -7.34 -14.18
N ILE A 118 -3.88 -6.94 -14.91
CA ILE A 118 -3.98 -6.07 -16.09
C ILE A 118 -4.86 -6.73 -17.16
N ASP A 119 -4.55 -7.98 -17.52
CA ASP A 119 -5.29 -8.71 -18.55
C ASP A 119 -6.77 -8.87 -18.14
N HIS A 120 -7.05 -9.16 -16.87
CA HIS A 120 -8.41 -9.25 -16.36
C HIS A 120 -9.16 -7.91 -16.44
N ALA A 121 -8.52 -6.79 -16.05
CA ALA A 121 -9.11 -5.47 -16.15
C ALA A 121 -9.40 -5.07 -17.61
N PHE A 122 -8.47 -5.37 -18.52
CA PHE A 122 -8.64 -5.15 -19.97
C PHE A 122 -9.83 -5.93 -20.53
N ILE A 123 -9.90 -7.24 -20.23
CA ILE A 123 -11.00 -8.10 -20.68
C ILE A 123 -12.34 -7.57 -20.14
N LYS A 124 -12.39 -7.16 -18.87
CA LYS A 124 -13.61 -6.62 -18.26
C LYS A 124 -14.07 -5.34 -18.96
N ARG A 125 -13.15 -4.41 -19.20
CA ARG A 125 -13.40 -3.15 -19.93
C ARG A 125 -13.96 -3.41 -21.33
N ASN A 126 -13.36 -4.33 -22.09
CA ASN A 126 -13.85 -4.67 -23.43
C ASN A 126 -15.19 -5.41 -23.41
N THR A 127 -15.42 -6.24 -22.40
CA THR A 127 -16.70 -6.95 -22.25
C THR A 127 -17.83 -5.97 -21.95
N THR A 128 -17.62 -5.01 -21.04
CA THR A 128 -18.62 -3.97 -20.75
C THR A 128 -18.87 -3.08 -21.96
N GLU A 129 -17.84 -2.78 -22.76
CA GLU A 129 -18.01 -2.05 -24.03
C GLU A 129 -18.90 -2.82 -25.01
N ALA A 130 -18.64 -4.11 -25.20
CA ALA A 130 -19.41 -4.93 -26.12
C ALA A 130 -20.90 -5.00 -25.72
N VAL A 131 -21.19 -5.12 -24.43
CA VAL A 131 -22.56 -5.06 -23.89
C VAL A 131 -23.19 -3.69 -24.17
N PHE A 132 -22.46 -2.61 -23.92
CA PHE A 132 -22.95 -1.25 -24.18
C PHE A 132 -23.26 -1.02 -25.66
N ARG A 133 -22.39 -1.48 -26.57
CA ARG A 133 -22.62 -1.39 -28.02
C ARG A 133 -23.84 -2.20 -28.46
N ALA A 134 -24.04 -3.41 -27.93
CA ALA A 134 -25.23 -4.20 -28.25
C ALA A 134 -26.53 -3.48 -27.84
N LEU A 135 -26.52 -2.80 -26.69
CA LEU A 135 -27.66 -1.98 -26.23
C LEU A 135 -27.87 -0.74 -27.10
N LEU A 136 -26.79 -0.10 -27.59
CA LEU A 136 -26.90 0.99 -28.57
C LEU A 136 -27.53 0.50 -29.87
N ASP A 137 -27.07 -0.64 -30.40
CA ASP A 137 -27.64 -1.23 -31.62
C ASP A 137 -29.13 -1.58 -31.44
N ASP A 138 -29.51 -2.10 -30.28
CA ASP A 138 -30.92 -2.33 -29.93
C ASP A 138 -31.72 -1.01 -29.88
N ALA A 139 -31.16 0.05 -29.29
CA ALA A 139 -31.79 1.36 -29.23
C ALA A 139 -32.00 1.94 -30.64
N THR A 140 -30.96 1.95 -31.47
CA THR A 140 -31.02 2.43 -32.85
C THR A 140 -32.03 1.63 -33.67
N ARG A 141 -32.07 0.30 -33.55
CA ARG A 141 -33.08 -0.53 -34.22
C ARG A 141 -34.51 -0.14 -33.84
N LEU A 142 -34.78 0.22 -32.58
CA LEU A 142 -36.10 0.67 -32.16
C LEU A 142 -36.42 2.09 -32.66
N LEU A 143 -35.42 2.96 -32.77
CA LEU A 143 -35.55 4.32 -33.29
C LEU A 143 -35.80 4.33 -34.81
N ASP A 144 -35.26 3.35 -35.54
CA ASP A 144 -35.44 3.20 -37.00
C ASP A 144 -36.83 2.68 -37.41
N VAL A 145 -37.65 2.19 -36.47
CA VAL A 145 -39.01 1.73 -36.80
C VAL A 145 -39.88 2.95 -37.13
N CYS A 146 -40.26 3.08 -38.41
CA CYS A 146 -40.98 4.23 -38.99
C CYS A 146 -42.31 4.61 -38.32
N ASP A 147 -42.86 3.75 -37.45
CA ASP A 147 -44.08 3.99 -36.69
C ASP A 147 -43.80 3.69 -35.20
N VAL A 148 -43.11 4.60 -34.53
CA VAL A 148 -42.84 4.52 -33.09
C VAL A 148 -44.15 4.69 -32.33
N ASP A 149 -45.03 3.70 -32.32
CA ASP A 149 -46.34 3.76 -31.66
C ASP A 149 -46.20 3.81 -30.13
N LYS A 150 -47.26 4.15 -29.39
CA LYS A 150 -47.26 4.22 -27.91
C LYS A 150 -46.76 2.94 -27.24
N SER A 151 -46.75 1.81 -27.94
CA SER A 151 -46.23 0.52 -27.51
C SER A 151 -44.69 0.43 -27.45
N VAL A 152 -43.96 1.28 -28.19
CA VAL A 152 -42.48 1.25 -28.28
C VAL A 152 -41.82 2.11 -27.18
N ILE A 153 -42.53 3.13 -26.67
CA ILE A 153 -42.04 4.03 -25.61
C ILE A 153 -41.59 3.28 -24.34
N PRO A 154 -42.34 2.29 -23.81
CA PRO A 154 -41.88 1.51 -22.66
C PRO A 154 -40.62 0.69 -22.95
N ALA A 155 -40.44 0.22 -24.19
CA ALA A 155 -39.25 -0.51 -24.61
C ALA A 155 -38.02 0.41 -24.70
N LEU A 156 -38.16 1.61 -25.27
CA LEU A 156 -37.11 2.64 -25.29
C LEU A 156 -36.71 3.05 -23.86
N GLY A 157 -37.68 3.30 -22.96
CA GLY A 157 -37.37 3.62 -21.56
C GLY A 157 -36.75 2.47 -20.76
N LYS A 158 -36.91 1.22 -21.21
CA LYS A 158 -36.20 0.06 -20.65
C LYS A 158 -34.76 0.01 -21.16
N ILE A 159 -34.55 0.26 -22.45
CA ILE A 159 -33.21 0.30 -23.05
C ILE A 159 -32.40 1.50 -22.53
N GLN A 160 -33.01 2.67 -22.35
CA GLN A 160 -32.36 3.85 -21.77
C GLN A 160 -31.79 3.56 -20.38
N ARG A 161 -32.59 2.96 -19.49
CA ARG A 161 -32.11 2.53 -18.15
C ARG A 161 -31.01 1.47 -18.21
N ALA A 162 -31.09 0.55 -19.18
CA ALA A 162 -30.04 -0.44 -19.39
C ALA A 162 -28.73 0.20 -19.91
N LEU A 163 -28.83 1.19 -20.79
CA LEU A 163 -27.70 1.99 -21.30
C LEU A 163 -27.05 2.81 -20.18
N GLU A 164 -27.85 3.45 -19.31
CA GLU A 164 -27.35 4.17 -18.13
C GLU A 164 -26.55 3.25 -17.19
N ALA A 165 -27.11 2.08 -16.87
CA ALA A 165 -26.43 1.08 -16.04
C ALA A 165 -25.14 0.57 -16.70
N SER A 166 -25.21 0.24 -18.00
CA SER A 166 -24.05 -0.24 -18.76
C SER A 166 -22.96 0.84 -18.93
N LEU A 167 -23.32 2.12 -18.98
CA LEU A 167 -22.36 3.23 -19.01
C LEU A 167 -21.62 3.35 -17.67
N VAL A 168 -22.30 3.15 -16.55
CA VAL A 168 -21.66 3.09 -15.23
C VAL A 168 -20.68 1.92 -15.16
N ASP A 169 -21.07 0.74 -15.65
CA ASP A 169 -20.20 -0.43 -15.72
C ASP A 169 -18.96 -0.19 -16.60
N CYS A 170 -19.12 0.48 -17.75
CA CYS A 170 -18.00 0.90 -18.60
C CYS A 170 -17.04 1.84 -17.88
N LYS A 171 -17.56 2.83 -17.13
CA LYS A 171 -16.72 3.75 -16.34
C LYS A 171 -15.94 3.01 -15.26
N VAL A 172 -16.61 2.18 -14.47
CA VAL A 172 -15.98 1.41 -13.38
C VAL A 172 -14.93 0.43 -13.92
N ALA A 173 -15.21 -0.25 -15.04
CA ALA A 173 -14.26 -1.17 -15.65
C ALA A 173 -13.05 -0.42 -16.26
N ASN A 174 -13.29 0.74 -16.86
CA ASN A 174 -12.24 1.60 -17.39
C ASN A 174 -11.36 2.18 -16.29
N ASP A 175 -11.93 2.70 -15.20
CA ASP A 175 -11.17 3.24 -14.06
C ASP A 175 -10.22 2.17 -13.49
N LYS A 176 -10.70 0.93 -13.35
CA LYS A 176 -9.87 -0.21 -12.93
C LYS A 176 -8.77 -0.55 -13.92
N TYR A 177 -9.01 -0.44 -15.22
CA TYR A 177 -7.98 -0.67 -16.23
C TYR A 177 -6.98 0.50 -16.30
N PHE A 178 -7.45 1.71 -16.02
CA PHE A 178 -6.71 2.96 -16.00
C PHE A 178 -5.62 2.97 -14.92
N GLU A 179 -5.88 2.33 -13.76
CA GLU A 179 -4.90 2.15 -12.68
C GLU A 179 -3.60 1.46 -13.15
N PHE A 180 -3.64 0.73 -14.27
CA PHE A 180 -2.51 -0.01 -14.81
C PHE A 180 -1.86 0.62 -16.05
N GLN A 181 -2.36 1.76 -16.54
CA GLN A 181 -1.87 2.37 -17.77
C GLN A 181 -0.66 3.29 -17.54
N SER A 182 0.23 3.34 -18.52
CA SER A 182 1.24 4.39 -18.59
C SER A 182 0.61 5.75 -18.92
N ARG A 183 1.40 6.83 -18.78
CA ARG A 183 0.94 8.20 -19.06
C ARG A 183 0.48 8.40 -20.51
N GLU A 184 1.08 7.68 -21.46
CA GLU A 184 0.71 7.78 -22.88
C GLU A 184 -0.59 7.01 -23.16
N GLU A 185 -0.69 5.78 -22.65
CA GLU A 185 -1.88 4.92 -22.78
C GLU A 185 -3.11 5.51 -22.07
N ALA A 186 -2.91 6.23 -20.96
CA ALA A 186 -3.97 6.94 -20.24
C ALA A 186 -4.72 7.95 -21.12
N THR A 187 -4.03 8.62 -22.06
CA THR A 187 -4.70 9.58 -22.96
C THR A 187 -5.66 8.90 -23.93
N ALA A 188 -5.32 7.68 -24.37
CA ALA A 188 -6.16 6.86 -25.24
C ALA A 188 -7.40 6.37 -24.49
N GLU A 189 -7.27 5.93 -23.23
CA GLU A 189 -8.41 5.48 -22.43
C GLU A 189 -9.35 6.63 -22.02
N VAL A 190 -8.81 7.83 -21.76
CA VAL A 190 -9.63 9.04 -21.59
C VAL A 190 -10.40 9.36 -22.87
N GLY A 191 -9.75 9.27 -24.03
CA GLY A 191 -10.40 9.45 -25.32
C GLY A 191 -11.53 8.44 -25.54
N TRP A 192 -11.29 7.17 -25.20
CA TRP A 192 -12.30 6.12 -25.33
C TRP A 192 -13.55 6.37 -24.47
N ILE A 193 -13.39 6.70 -23.18
CA ILE A 193 -14.56 6.91 -22.31
C ILE A 193 -15.39 8.12 -22.76
N LEU A 194 -14.75 9.16 -23.30
CA LEU A 194 -15.43 10.31 -23.89
C LEU A 194 -16.26 9.93 -25.13
N VAL A 195 -15.75 9.02 -25.97
CA VAL A 195 -16.50 8.49 -27.12
C VAL A 195 -17.72 7.70 -26.66
N VAL A 196 -17.57 6.81 -25.67
CA VAL A 196 -18.69 6.03 -25.11
C VAL A 196 -19.76 6.95 -24.51
N GLN A 197 -19.36 7.97 -23.75
CA GLN A 197 -20.27 8.98 -23.21
C GLN A 197 -21.00 9.75 -24.32
N LYS A 198 -20.30 10.12 -25.39
CA LYS A 198 -20.90 10.81 -26.54
C LYS A 198 -21.99 9.97 -27.20
N TRP A 199 -21.76 8.67 -27.43
CA TRP A 199 -22.77 7.78 -28.01
C TRP A 199 -24.01 7.67 -27.11
N TYR A 200 -23.80 7.56 -25.80
CA TYR A 200 -24.91 7.57 -24.84
C TYR A 200 -25.75 8.84 -24.97
N SER A 201 -25.11 10.02 -24.92
CA SER A 201 -25.81 11.31 -24.99
C SER A 201 -26.64 11.46 -26.28
N GLN A 202 -26.08 11.05 -27.42
CA GLN A 202 -26.79 11.12 -28.71
C GLN A 202 -28.09 10.30 -28.69
N VAL A 203 -28.03 9.04 -28.23
CA VAL A 203 -29.21 8.17 -28.17
C VAL A 203 -30.19 8.64 -27.09
N ALA A 204 -29.70 9.11 -25.95
CA ALA A 204 -30.55 9.66 -24.89
C ALA A 204 -31.35 10.89 -25.37
N ASP A 205 -30.68 11.83 -26.05
CA ASP A 205 -31.32 13.03 -26.60
C ASP A 205 -32.40 12.68 -27.64
N GLU A 206 -32.16 11.67 -28.49
CA GLU A 206 -33.14 11.18 -29.47
C GLU A 206 -34.36 10.54 -28.80
N ILE A 207 -34.15 9.71 -27.77
CA ILE A 207 -35.22 9.10 -27.00
C ILE A 207 -36.06 10.18 -26.30
N GLU A 208 -35.43 11.16 -25.67
CA GLU A 208 -36.11 12.28 -25.00
C GLU A 208 -36.92 13.13 -25.98
N SER A 209 -36.38 13.40 -27.18
CA SER A 209 -37.08 14.12 -28.26
C SER A 209 -38.36 13.41 -28.71
N ILE A 210 -38.33 12.08 -28.83
CA ILE A 210 -39.50 11.28 -29.20
C ILE A 210 -40.55 11.29 -28.08
N ILE A 211 -40.12 11.15 -26.82
CA ILE A 211 -41.01 11.21 -25.66
C ILE A 211 -41.70 12.58 -25.58
N ALA A 212 -40.95 13.67 -25.76
CA ALA A 212 -41.47 15.04 -25.73
C ALA A 212 -42.51 15.30 -26.83
N LYS A 213 -42.24 14.87 -28.07
CA LYS A 213 -43.16 15.06 -29.21
C LYS A 213 -44.51 14.35 -29.06
N LYS A 214 -44.59 13.31 -28.23
CA LYS A 214 -45.82 12.50 -28.05
C LYS A 214 -46.62 12.83 -26.78
N ILE A 215 -46.10 13.71 -25.92
CA ILE A 215 -46.76 14.18 -24.68
C ILE A 215 -47.51 15.51 -24.89
N GLU A 216 -47.44 16.15 -26.06
CA GLU A 216 -48.32 17.30 -26.35
C GLU A 216 -49.81 16.87 -26.40
N PRO A 217 -50.68 17.44 -25.55
CA PRO A 217 -52.12 17.20 -25.63
C PRO A 217 -52.70 17.94 -26.83
N GLU A 218 -53.52 17.23 -27.62
CA GLU A 218 -54.37 17.83 -28.64
C GLU A 218 -55.19 18.98 -28.04
N THR A 219 -54.90 20.23 -28.41
CA THR A 219 -55.93 21.27 -28.53
C THR A 219 -55.51 22.42 -29.43
N CYS A 220 -56.50 22.84 -30.23
CA CYS A 220 -56.49 23.77 -31.35
C CYS A 220 -56.32 25.25 -30.94
N GLY A 221 -55.61 26.02 -31.78
CA GLY A 221 -56.14 27.30 -32.28
C GLY A 221 -55.50 28.62 -31.80
N LYS A 222 -54.75 29.24 -32.72
CA LYS A 222 -54.60 30.70 -32.99
C LYS A 222 -54.22 31.65 -31.82
N ASN A 223 -53.01 32.21 -31.86
CA ASN A 223 -52.72 33.56 -32.38
C ASN A 223 -51.32 34.03 -31.93
N LEU A 224 -50.62 34.71 -32.84
CA LEU A 224 -49.43 35.49 -32.54
C LEU A 224 -49.78 36.66 -31.61
N GLU A 225 -49.21 36.67 -30.41
CA GLU A 225 -48.88 37.90 -29.71
C GLU A 225 -47.50 37.78 -29.06
N THR A 226 -46.62 38.66 -29.53
CA THR A 226 -45.34 39.04 -28.94
C THR A 226 -45.51 39.33 -27.44
N LYS A 227 -45.02 38.42 -26.59
CA LYS A 227 -44.64 38.76 -25.21
C LYS A 227 -43.18 38.38 -25.02
N MET A 228 -42.37 39.42 -24.89
CA MET A 228 -41.01 39.31 -24.36
C MET A 228 -41.02 38.45 -23.10
N SER A 229 -40.05 37.57 -23.04
CA SER A 229 -39.71 36.68 -21.95
C SER A 229 -39.74 37.39 -20.59
N ASN A 230 -40.85 37.27 -19.87
CA ASN A 230 -40.82 37.36 -18.42
C ASN A 230 -40.44 35.98 -17.87
N LEU A 231 -39.18 35.58 -18.09
CA LEU A 231 -38.56 34.53 -17.29
C LEU A 231 -38.40 35.10 -15.88
N ARG A 232 -39.40 34.89 -15.02
CA ARG A 232 -39.14 34.88 -13.58
C ARG A 232 -38.28 33.64 -13.34
N LEU A 233 -36.96 33.82 -13.36
CA LEU A 233 -36.04 32.86 -12.77
C LEU A 233 -36.55 32.61 -11.34
N GLU A 234 -37.10 31.43 -11.09
CA GLU A 234 -37.28 30.98 -9.72
C GLU A 234 -35.89 31.03 -9.08
N LYS A 235 -35.72 31.89 -8.07
CA LYS A 235 -34.46 31.96 -7.31
C LYS A 235 -34.12 30.53 -6.88
N ILE A 236 -32.94 30.05 -7.31
CA ILE A 236 -32.34 28.81 -6.84
C ILE A 236 -32.59 28.73 -5.33
N LYS A 237 -33.32 27.71 -4.87
CA LYS A 237 -33.59 27.53 -3.45
C LYS A 237 -32.26 27.23 -2.77
N MET A 238 -31.82 28.17 -1.93
CA MET A 238 -30.56 28.04 -1.22
C MET A 238 -30.64 26.82 -0.28
N PRO A 239 -29.73 25.84 -0.40
CA PRO A 239 -29.77 24.63 0.41
C PRO A 239 -29.59 25.02 1.89
N LYS A 240 -30.38 24.42 2.78
CA LYS A 240 -30.32 24.66 4.23
C LYS A 240 -29.90 23.39 4.96
N PHE A 241 -29.09 23.55 5.99
CA PHE A 241 -28.63 22.47 6.85
C PHE A 241 -28.97 22.77 8.30
N ASP A 242 -29.95 22.05 8.84
CA ASP A 242 -30.46 22.27 10.19
C ASP A 242 -29.71 21.46 11.27
N GLY A 243 -28.72 20.64 10.88
CA GLY A 243 -27.92 19.83 11.81
C GLY A 243 -28.12 18.32 11.68
N GLU A 244 -28.94 17.85 10.74
CA GLU A 244 -29.18 16.43 10.54
C GLU A 244 -28.07 15.74 9.71
N LEU A 245 -27.28 14.90 10.36
CA LEU A 245 -26.07 14.29 9.79
C LEU A 245 -26.25 13.52 8.49
N ARG A 246 -27.38 12.83 8.35
CA ARG A 246 -27.67 12.03 7.16
C ARG A 246 -27.83 12.88 5.90
N GLU A 247 -28.24 14.14 6.05
CA GLU A 247 -28.43 15.08 4.95
C GLU A 247 -27.17 15.92 4.66
N TYR A 248 -26.15 15.86 5.52
CA TYR A 248 -24.90 16.61 5.35
C TYR A 248 -24.14 16.31 4.04
N PRO A 249 -23.97 15.03 3.60
CA PRO A 249 -23.29 14.74 2.34
C PRO A 249 -24.04 15.31 1.12
N ARG A 250 -25.37 15.32 1.18
CA ARG A 250 -26.22 15.87 0.12
C ARG A 250 -26.18 17.39 0.10
N PHE A 251 -26.32 18.02 1.27
CA PHE A 251 -26.14 19.47 1.45
C PHE A 251 -24.78 19.95 0.95
N ARG A 252 -23.69 19.25 1.29
CA ARG A 252 -22.34 19.59 0.86
C ARG A 252 -22.20 19.52 -0.65
N LYS A 253 -22.66 18.43 -1.28
CA LYS A 253 -22.61 18.26 -2.73
C LYS A 253 -23.44 19.34 -3.44
N ASP A 254 -24.62 19.64 -2.93
CA ASP A 254 -25.48 20.68 -3.50
C ASP A 254 -24.88 22.09 -3.30
N PHE A 255 -24.24 22.36 -2.17
CA PHE A 255 -23.53 23.63 -1.94
C PHE A 255 -22.28 23.76 -2.83
N GLU A 256 -21.47 22.71 -2.98
CA GLU A 256 -20.29 22.69 -3.85
C GLU A 256 -20.63 22.81 -5.34
N VAL A 257 -21.72 22.17 -5.79
CA VAL A 257 -22.09 22.17 -7.22
C VAL A 257 -22.95 23.37 -7.59
N GLN A 258 -23.85 23.81 -6.72
CA GLN A 258 -24.87 24.81 -7.08
C GLN A 258 -24.55 26.22 -6.54
N VAL A 259 -23.76 26.33 -5.47
CA VAL A 259 -23.54 27.61 -4.78
C VAL A 259 -22.10 28.11 -4.96
N MET A 260 -21.09 27.25 -4.78
CA MET A 260 -19.67 27.59 -4.92
C MET A 260 -19.26 28.18 -6.28
N PRO A 261 -19.81 27.77 -7.46
CA PRO A 261 -19.43 28.36 -8.75
C PRO A 261 -19.80 29.83 -8.89
N SER A 262 -20.70 30.33 -8.04
CA SER A 262 -21.22 31.71 -8.07
C SER A 262 -20.63 32.63 -6.99
N LEU A 263 -19.78 32.10 -6.10
CA LEU A 263 -19.23 32.81 -4.95
C LEU A 263 -17.71 32.99 -5.04
N ASN A 264 -17.22 34.07 -4.44
CA ASN A 264 -15.78 34.31 -4.29
C ASN A 264 -15.33 33.93 -2.87
N SER A 265 -14.01 33.80 -2.67
CA SER A 265 -13.43 33.31 -1.42
C SER A 265 -13.82 34.13 -0.18
N SER A 266 -14.21 35.40 -0.33
CA SER A 266 -14.63 36.25 0.78
C SER A 266 -16.13 36.24 1.05
N THR A 267 -16.99 35.92 0.06
CA THR A 267 -18.45 35.85 0.23
C THR A 267 -18.98 34.45 0.53
N ALA A 268 -18.19 33.42 0.22
CA ALA A 268 -18.53 32.02 0.50
C ALA A 268 -18.77 31.71 1.99
N PRO A 269 -17.97 32.20 2.95
CA PRO A 269 -18.18 31.91 4.38
C PRO A 269 -19.48 32.50 4.95
N TYR A 270 -19.81 33.73 4.57
CA TYR A 270 -21.04 34.40 4.99
C TYR A 270 -22.28 33.73 4.40
N THR A 271 -22.18 33.30 3.13
CA THR A 271 -23.27 32.59 2.44
C THR A 271 -23.47 31.20 3.04
N LEU A 272 -22.40 30.48 3.36
CA LEU A 272 -22.46 29.20 4.07
C LEU A 272 -23.13 29.36 5.44
N ARG A 273 -22.77 30.38 6.25
CA ARG A 273 -23.42 30.66 7.55
C ARG A 273 -24.92 30.91 7.40
N SER A 274 -25.35 31.58 6.33
CA SER A 274 -26.78 31.83 6.06
C SER A 274 -27.57 30.57 5.68
N CYS A 275 -26.87 29.49 5.30
CA CYS A 275 -27.42 28.18 4.99
C CYS A 275 -27.47 27.23 6.20
N LEU A 276 -26.88 27.62 7.35
CA LEU A 276 -26.85 26.81 8.57
C LEU A 276 -28.02 27.15 9.50
N GLY A 277 -28.66 26.12 10.06
CA GLY A 277 -29.68 26.22 11.10
C GLY A 277 -29.09 26.62 12.46
N LYS A 278 -29.95 26.85 13.46
CA LYS A 278 -29.55 27.46 14.75
C LYS A 278 -28.46 26.69 15.51
N GLU A 279 -28.44 25.37 15.38
CA GLU A 279 -27.52 24.47 16.08
C GLU A 279 -26.15 24.37 15.37
N PRO A 280 -26.04 24.07 14.07
CA PRO A 280 -24.75 24.15 13.33
C PRO A 280 -24.14 25.56 13.32
N LEU A 281 -24.98 26.61 13.28
CA LEU A 281 -24.52 27.99 13.31
C LEU A 281 -23.88 28.37 14.66
N ALA A 282 -24.33 27.79 15.77
CA ALA A 282 -23.76 28.04 17.09
C ALA A 282 -22.33 27.50 17.23
N VAL A 283 -22.05 26.36 16.59
CA VAL A 283 -20.71 25.73 16.54
C VAL A 283 -19.75 26.53 15.66
N VAL A 284 -20.23 27.09 14.56
CA VAL A 284 -19.41 27.82 13.56
C VAL A 284 -19.21 29.31 13.93
N LYS A 285 -19.92 29.82 14.93
CA LYS A 285 -19.96 31.26 15.29
C LYS A 285 -18.62 31.83 15.78
N GLY A 286 -17.65 30.98 16.15
CA GLY A 286 -16.35 31.38 16.72
C GLY A 286 -15.14 31.20 15.81
N VAL A 287 -15.31 30.77 14.55
CA VAL A 287 -14.20 30.53 13.61
C VAL A 287 -14.17 31.66 12.57
N ASP A 288 -13.13 32.49 12.62
CA ASP A 288 -12.89 33.53 11.61
C ASP A 288 -12.26 32.94 10.33
N ASP A 289 -12.84 33.39 9.20
CA ASP A 289 -12.33 33.54 7.83
C ASP A 289 -11.56 32.44 7.06
N ASP A 290 -11.50 31.17 7.48
CA ASP A 290 -10.98 30.14 6.55
C ASP A 290 -11.68 28.77 6.57
N ILE A 291 -12.56 28.54 5.58
CA ILE A 291 -13.18 27.22 5.27
C ILE A 291 -12.11 26.14 5.04
N LYS A 292 -10.93 26.52 4.56
CA LYS A 292 -9.80 25.61 4.38
C LYS A 292 -9.29 25.05 5.71
N GLU A 293 -9.24 25.85 6.77
CA GLU A 293 -8.73 25.43 8.09
C GLU A 293 -9.65 24.41 8.77
N ILE A 294 -10.97 24.56 8.56
CA ILE A 294 -11.98 23.62 9.04
C ILE A 294 -11.89 22.28 8.29
N TRP A 295 -11.64 22.31 6.99
CA TRP A 295 -11.51 21.10 6.16
C TRP A 295 -10.15 20.40 6.33
N THR A 296 -9.06 21.12 6.53
CA THR A 296 -7.72 20.54 6.76
C THR A 296 -7.64 19.81 8.10
N LYS A 297 -8.23 20.37 9.16
CA LYS A 297 -8.25 19.73 10.48
C LYS A 297 -8.99 18.38 10.48
N LYS A 298 -10.07 18.28 9.69
CA LYS A 298 -10.83 17.02 9.54
C LYS A 298 -10.04 15.95 8.77
N GLU A 299 -9.31 16.35 7.73
CA GLU A 299 -8.42 15.46 6.95
C GLU A 299 -7.19 15.02 7.78
N GLU A 300 -6.62 15.92 8.58
CA GLU A 300 -5.50 15.60 9.49
C GLU A 300 -5.92 14.60 10.58
N ASN A 301 -7.12 14.76 11.15
CA ASN A 301 -7.69 13.81 12.11
C ASN A 301 -7.86 12.41 11.49
N LYS A 302 -8.32 12.33 10.24
CA LYS A 302 -8.45 11.06 9.52
C LYS A 302 -7.09 10.38 9.31
N ARG A 303 -6.08 11.14 8.86
CA ARG A 303 -4.71 10.62 8.68
C ARG A 303 -4.07 10.17 9.99
N PHE A 304 -4.36 10.85 11.09
CA PHE A 304 -3.91 10.44 12.41
C PHE A 304 -4.54 9.11 12.84
N ILE A 305 -5.85 8.93 12.64
CA ILE A 305 -6.55 7.66 12.94
C ILE A 305 -5.92 6.49 12.15
N GLU A 306 -5.73 6.66 10.84
CA GLU A 306 -5.09 5.64 9.98
C GLU A 306 -3.66 5.33 10.44
N PHE A 307 -2.90 6.36 10.83
CA PHE A 307 -1.55 6.18 11.37
C PHE A 307 -1.53 5.37 12.67
N VAL A 308 -2.45 5.64 13.60
CA VAL A 308 -2.57 4.89 14.86
C VAL A 308 -2.96 3.43 14.61
N GLU A 309 -3.84 3.17 13.64
CA GLU A 309 -4.22 1.80 13.25
C GLU A 309 -3.04 1.01 12.68
N ILE A 310 -2.22 1.64 11.84
CA ILE A 310 -1.02 0.99 11.28
C ILE A 310 -0.04 0.61 12.41
N VAL A 311 0.17 1.50 13.38
CA VAL A 311 1.07 1.25 14.52
C VAL A 311 0.51 0.17 15.46
N ASP A 312 -0.79 0.18 15.77
CA ASP A 312 -1.41 -0.84 16.63
C ASP A 312 -1.43 -2.23 15.96
N ASN A 313 -1.83 -2.29 14.68
CA ASN A 313 -1.84 -3.55 13.92
C ASN A 313 -0.42 -4.11 13.75
N GLY A 314 0.54 -3.25 13.40
CA GLY A 314 1.95 -3.64 13.28
C GLY A 314 2.52 -4.18 14.59
N TYR A 315 2.19 -3.56 15.74
CA TYR A 315 2.59 -4.09 17.04
C TYR A 315 1.94 -5.44 17.35
N ARG A 316 0.64 -5.61 17.11
CA ARG A 316 -0.08 -6.88 17.33
C ARG A 316 0.48 -8.02 16.47
N ASP A 317 0.86 -7.74 15.23
CA ASP A 317 1.45 -8.73 14.34
C ASP A 317 2.87 -9.11 14.77
N LEU A 318 3.70 -8.15 15.19
CA LEU A 318 5.02 -8.44 15.76
C LEU A 318 4.91 -9.22 17.08
N LEU A 319 3.91 -8.92 17.91
CA LEU A 319 3.63 -9.66 19.15
C LEU A 319 3.25 -11.13 18.87
N ARG A 320 2.49 -11.39 17.79
CA ARG A 320 2.15 -12.76 17.36
C ARG A 320 3.37 -13.55 16.88
N LEU A 321 4.38 -12.85 16.36
CA LEU A 321 5.62 -13.43 15.85
C LEU A 321 6.73 -13.52 16.90
N GLY A 322 6.53 -12.99 18.12
CA GLY A 322 7.54 -12.93 19.17
C GLY A 322 8.69 -11.95 18.87
N LEU A 323 8.42 -10.93 18.04
CA LEU A 323 9.38 -9.91 17.58
C LEU A 323 8.99 -8.51 18.08
N GLU A 324 8.25 -8.41 19.18
CA GLU A 324 7.76 -7.15 19.72
C GLU A 324 8.89 -6.16 20.07
N LYS A 325 10.10 -6.69 20.34
CA LYS A 325 11.28 -5.88 20.68
C LYS A 325 11.78 -4.98 19.56
N GLU A 326 11.41 -5.24 18.30
CA GLU A 326 11.81 -4.43 17.13
C GLU A 326 11.10 -3.06 17.11
N ILE A 327 9.84 -3.02 17.53
CA ILE A 327 9.03 -1.80 17.52
C ILE A 327 9.04 -1.07 18.87
N THR A 328 9.39 -1.75 19.97
CA THR A 328 9.58 -1.09 21.28
C THR A 328 10.93 -0.39 21.42
N THR A 329 11.80 -0.47 20.40
CA THR A 329 13.09 0.23 20.42
C THR A 329 12.92 1.75 20.49
N THR A 330 13.87 2.41 21.15
CA THR A 330 13.92 3.89 21.25
C THR A 330 13.93 4.57 19.88
N SER A 331 14.51 3.93 18.86
CA SER A 331 14.50 4.39 17.46
C SER A 331 13.10 4.39 16.87
N SER A 332 12.35 3.30 17.03
CA SER A 332 10.97 3.17 16.54
C SER A 332 10.05 4.17 17.22
N VAL A 333 10.19 4.35 18.54
CA VAL A 333 9.48 5.38 19.32
C VAL A 333 9.76 6.79 18.78
N SER A 334 11.02 7.14 18.50
CA SER A 334 11.37 8.47 17.98
C SER A 334 10.79 8.73 16.58
N ILE A 335 10.76 7.71 15.73
CA ILE A 335 10.15 7.81 14.39
C ILE A 335 8.64 8.06 14.51
N ILE A 336 7.97 7.37 15.44
CA ILE A 336 6.54 7.55 15.70
C ILE A 336 6.27 8.97 16.21
N GLU A 337 7.01 9.44 17.22
CA GLU A 337 6.89 10.80 17.77
C GLU A 337 7.06 11.89 16.71
N LYS A 338 8.01 11.72 15.77
CA LYS A 338 8.26 12.66 14.66
C LYS A 338 7.13 12.71 13.63
N LYS A 339 6.34 11.65 13.51
CA LYS A 339 5.18 11.57 12.60
C LYS A 339 3.88 12.08 13.22
N LEU A 340 3.84 12.30 14.53
CA LEU A 340 2.65 12.84 15.20
C LEU A 340 2.36 14.29 14.78
N PRO A 341 1.08 14.67 14.66
CA PRO A 341 0.65 16.06 14.59
C PRO A 341 1.21 16.90 15.74
N ALA A 342 1.40 18.20 15.49
CA ALA A 342 2.14 19.08 16.42
C ALA A 342 1.44 19.30 17.77
N ASP A 343 0.11 19.28 17.76
CA ASP A 343 -0.77 19.32 18.93
C ASP A 343 -0.67 18.02 19.75
N ILE A 344 -0.83 16.86 19.10
CA ILE A 344 -0.76 15.55 19.77
C ILE A 344 0.64 15.28 20.33
N ARG A 345 1.69 15.67 19.59
CA ARG A 345 3.08 15.58 20.06
C ARG A 345 3.33 16.44 21.29
N ARG A 346 2.72 17.63 21.36
CA ARG A 346 2.85 18.52 22.51
C ARG A 346 2.21 17.93 23.76
N ASP A 347 1.06 17.29 23.61
CA ASP A 347 0.36 16.64 24.73
C ASP A 347 1.07 15.36 25.20
N TRP A 348 1.64 14.60 24.26
CA TRP A 348 2.56 13.51 24.59
C TRP A 348 3.78 14.01 25.39
N ALA A 349 4.41 15.10 24.93
CA ALA A 349 5.58 15.66 25.60
C ALA A 349 5.25 16.15 27.04
N LYS A 350 4.07 16.72 27.26
CA LYS A 350 3.59 17.08 28.60
C LYS A 350 3.40 15.84 29.48
N LEU A 351 2.83 14.77 28.93
CA LEU A 351 2.63 13.52 29.65
C LEU A 351 3.96 12.87 30.06
N VAL A 352 4.94 12.85 29.16
CA VAL A 352 6.28 12.29 29.42
C VAL A 352 7.11 13.15 30.38
N SER A 353 6.91 14.47 30.37
CA SER A 353 7.64 15.42 31.23
C SER A 353 6.99 15.62 32.60
N SER A 354 5.82 15.03 32.85
CA SER A 354 5.12 15.13 34.14
C SER A 354 5.74 14.20 35.18
N ASP A 355 6.05 14.75 36.36
CA ASP A 355 6.65 14.03 37.49
C ASP A 355 5.73 12.97 38.10
N THR A 356 4.44 12.96 37.75
CA THR A 356 3.43 12.00 38.19
C THR A 356 3.13 10.91 37.15
N SER A 357 3.83 10.89 36.02
CA SER A 357 3.55 9.97 34.93
C SER A 357 4.10 8.56 35.22
N SER A 358 3.31 7.51 34.95
CA SER A 358 3.76 6.11 35.06
C SER A 358 4.55 5.62 33.84
N VAL A 359 5.10 6.55 33.05
CA VAL A 359 5.77 6.24 31.79
C VAL A 359 7.15 5.65 32.12
N ASP A 360 7.39 4.42 31.69
CA ASP A 360 8.72 3.83 31.75
C ASP A 360 9.65 4.60 30.80
N LYS A 361 10.67 5.25 31.36
CA LYS A 361 11.63 6.05 30.59
C LYS A 361 12.56 5.19 29.73
N LYS A 362 12.70 3.89 30.04
CA LYS A 362 13.51 2.92 29.28
C LYS A 362 12.71 2.22 28.18
N ASP A 363 11.42 1.99 28.39
CA ASP A 363 10.50 1.43 27.38
C ASP A 363 9.23 2.28 27.27
N LYS A 364 9.30 3.32 26.44
CA LYS A 364 8.21 4.29 26.28
C LYS A 364 7.09 3.78 25.39
N PHE A 365 7.33 2.73 24.60
CA PHE A 365 6.43 2.31 23.53
C PHE A 365 5.04 1.87 24.04
N PRO A 366 4.90 1.06 25.10
CA PRO A 366 3.58 0.67 25.61
C PRO A 366 2.75 1.86 26.09
N SER A 367 3.40 2.84 26.73
CA SER A 367 2.75 4.06 27.20
C SER A 367 2.37 4.98 26.03
N LEU A 368 3.22 5.05 25.01
CA LEU A 368 2.95 5.78 23.77
C LEU A 368 1.77 5.17 23.02
N LEU A 369 1.75 3.84 22.82
CA LEU A 369 0.66 3.16 22.13
C LEU A 369 -0.69 3.37 22.85
N LYS A 370 -0.70 3.26 24.19
CA LYS A 370 -1.90 3.54 24.99
C LYS A 370 -2.35 5.00 24.84
N PHE A 371 -1.43 5.95 24.84
CA PHE A 371 -1.74 7.35 24.59
C PHE A 371 -2.33 7.57 23.20
N LEU A 372 -1.74 6.98 22.16
CA LEU A 372 -2.22 7.08 20.78
C LEU A 372 -3.63 6.50 20.59
N LEU A 373 -3.90 5.34 21.20
CA LEU A 373 -5.23 4.74 21.17
C LEU A 373 -6.27 5.60 21.89
N ASN A 374 -5.91 6.19 23.04
CA ASN A 374 -6.80 7.11 23.74
C ASN A 374 -7.09 8.39 22.92
N GLN A 375 -6.07 8.95 22.26
CA GLN A 375 -6.25 10.12 21.39
C GLN A 375 -7.09 9.76 20.15
N LYS A 376 -6.87 8.57 19.57
CA LYS A 376 -7.72 8.04 18.50
C LYS A 376 -9.18 7.97 18.96
N THR A 377 -9.46 7.34 20.09
CA THR A 377 -10.83 7.22 20.61
C THR A 377 -11.45 8.58 20.94
N ALA A 378 -10.68 9.53 21.46
CA ALA A 378 -11.16 10.90 21.71
C ALA A 378 -11.52 11.62 20.41
N ILE A 379 -10.67 11.53 19.38
CA ILE A 379 -10.95 12.12 18.06
C ILE A 379 -12.12 11.42 17.37
N GLU A 380 -12.22 10.10 17.48
CA GLU A 380 -13.35 9.32 16.97
C GLU A 380 -14.66 9.72 17.67
N TYR A 381 -14.64 9.89 18.99
CA TYR A 381 -15.77 10.35 19.79
C TYR A 381 -16.20 11.77 19.40
N ASP A 382 -15.26 12.71 19.33
CA ASP A 382 -15.51 14.10 18.88
C ASP A 382 -16.01 14.15 17.42
N SER A 383 -15.66 13.16 16.59
CA SER A 383 -16.15 13.03 15.22
C SER A 383 -17.46 12.25 15.08
N ALA A 384 -17.87 11.50 16.11
CA ALA A 384 -19.08 10.68 16.14
C ALA A 384 -20.30 11.40 16.72
N ASP A 385 -20.08 12.46 17.51
CA ASP A 385 -21.11 13.38 18.03
C ASP A 385 -21.34 14.62 17.10
N LEU A 386 -20.85 14.59 15.85
CA LEU A 386 -21.01 15.68 14.88
C LEU A 386 -21.79 15.28 13.66
#